data_AF-A0A1F3D5S0-F1
#
_entry.id   AF-A0A1F3D5S0-F1
#
_cell.length_a   1.000
_cell.length_b   1.000
_cell.length_c   1.000
_cell.angle_alpha   90.00
_cell.angle_beta   90.00
_cell.angle_gamma   90.00
#
_symmetry.space_group_name_H-M   'P 1'
#
loop_
_entity.id
_entity.type
_entity.pdbx_description
1 polymer ?
#
loop_
_entity_poly.entity_id
_entity_poly.type
_entity_poly.pdbx_seq_one_letter_code
_entity_poly.pdbx_strand_id
1 'polypeptide(L)' 'MKYLILLLFILCGSIINGQVISVKSPDNNIVININTSEKLCYSITFNNRTIAGNSRLGFEFKDEEPME' A
#
# COMPACT_ATOMS: atom_id res chain seq x y z
N MET A 1 26.73 -8.62 27.46
CA MET A 1 26.41 -7.25 26.97
C MET A 1 26.61 -7.06 25.46
N LYS A 2 27.70 -7.57 24.85
CA LYS A 2 27.96 -7.41 23.40
C LYS A 2 26.86 -7.95 22.48
N TYR A 3 26.28 -9.12 22.80
CA TYR A 3 25.20 -9.72 22.01
C TYR A 3 23.82 -9.06 22.22
N LEU A 4 23.64 -8.35 23.33
CA LEU A 4 22.40 -7.62 23.63
C LEU A 4 22.23 -6.42 22.69
N ILE A 5 23.34 -5.73 22.40
CA ILE A 5 23.37 -4.59 21.46
C ILE A 5 23.06 -5.09 20.03
N LEU A 6 23.60 -6.25 19.64
CA LEU A 6 23.33 -6.84 18.34
C LEU A 6 21.85 -7.26 18.18
N LEU A 7 21.25 -7.82 19.24
CA LEU A 7 19.83 -8.17 19.27
C LEU A 7 18.93 -6.93 19.12
N LEU A 8 19.28 -5.82 19.77
CA LEU A 8 18.52 -4.57 19.72
C LEU A 8 18.53 -3.94 18.31
N PHE A 9 19.63 -4.06 17.58
CA PHE A 9 19.73 -3.58 16.20
C PHE A 9 18.84 -4.35 15.21
N ILE A 10 18.66 -5.67 15.43
CA ILE A 10 17.80 -6.51 14.57
C ILE A 10 16.32 -6.18 14.77
N LEU A 11 15.92 -5.85 16.00
CA LEU A 11 14.53 -5.49 16.34
C LEU A 11 14.06 -4.16 15.74
N CYS A 12 14.96 -3.22 15.45
CA CYS A 12 14.62 -1.93 14.83
C CYS A 12 14.40 -1.99 13.30
N GLY A 13 14.73 -3.10 12.64
CA GLY A 13 14.79 -3.17 11.17
C GLY A 13 13.45 -3.35 10.43
N SER A 14 12.31 -3.43 11.11
CA SER A 14 11.08 -3.96 10.51
C SER A 14 9.89 -3.00 10.55
N ILE A 15 10.04 -1.79 10.00
CA ILE A 15 8.88 -0.94 9.70
C ILE A 15 9.00 -0.42 8.26
N ILE A 16 8.74 -1.30 7.29
CA ILE A 16 8.48 -0.87 5.91
C ILE A 16 7.09 -0.26 5.94
N ASN A 17 7.01 1.06 6.09
CA ASN A 17 5.74 1.79 5.96
C ASN A 17 5.40 1.83 4.47
N GLY A 18 4.43 1.04 4.05
CA GLY A 18 3.86 1.22 2.73
C GLY A 18 3.22 2.60 2.59
N GLN A 19 3.23 3.08 1.36
CA GLN A 19 2.74 4.41 1.04
C GLN A 19 1.27 4.32 0.65
N VAL A 20 0.47 5.19 1.27
CA VAL A 20 -0.87 5.50 0.81
C VAL A 20 -0.79 6.80 0.03
N ILE A 21 -1.04 6.74 -1.27
CA ILE A 21 -1.08 7.89 -2.17
C ILE A 21 -2.55 8.24 -2.39
N SER A 22 -2.90 9.52 -2.21
CA SER A 22 -4.27 10.00 -2.44
C SER A 22 -4.27 11.00 -3.59
N VAL A 23 -5.11 10.74 -4.58
CA VAL A 23 -5.32 11.59 -5.75
C VAL A 23 -6.77 12.08 -5.73
N LYS A 24 -6.97 13.38 -5.90
CA LYS A 24 -8.28 14.03 -5.85
C LYS A 24 -8.61 14.68 -7.18
N SER A 25 -9.89 14.66 -7.57
CA SER A 25 -10.37 15.50 -8.67
C SER A 25 -10.25 16.99 -8.32
N PRO A 26 -10.26 17.90 -9.31
CA PRO A 26 -10.14 19.35 -9.07
C PRO A 26 -11.21 19.91 -8.10
N ASP A 27 -12.40 19.33 -8.11
CA ASP A 27 -13.52 19.68 -7.24
C ASP A 27 -13.55 18.90 -5.91
N ASN A 28 -12.58 18.01 -5.69
CA ASN A 28 -12.46 17.09 -4.54
C ASN A 28 -13.60 16.09 -4.37
N ASN A 29 -14.52 15.98 -5.32
CA ASN A 29 -15.67 15.07 -5.21
C ASN A 29 -15.26 13.61 -5.45
N ILE A 30 -14.20 13.36 -6.22
CA ILE A 30 -13.63 12.03 -6.44
C ILE A 30 -12.31 11.93 -5.69
N VAL A 31 -12.15 10.88 -4.90
CA VAL A 31 -10.89 10.56 -4.21
C VAL A 31 -10.49 9.13 -4.55
N ILE A 32 -9.29 8.97 -5.09
CA ILE A 32 -8.65 7.68 -5.36
C ILE A 32 -7.53 7.50 -4.35
N ASN A 33 -7.57 6.43 -3.58
CA ASN A 33 -6.47 6.06 -2.68
C ASN A 33 -5.78 4.82 -3.21
N ILE A 34 -4.45 4.87 -3.34
CA ILE A 34 -3.58 3.78 -3.78
C ILE A 34 -2.73 3.36 -2.58
N ASN A 35 -2.79 2.09 -2.21
CA ASN A 35 -2.03 1.50 -1.11
C ASN A 35 -0.96 0.55 -1.67
N THR A 36 0.28 0.72 -1.21
CA THR A 36 1.46 -0.06 -1.64
C THR A 36 2.11 -0.89 -0.52
N SER A 37 1.47 -1.01 0.66
CA SER A 37 2.08 -1.62 1.85
C SER A 37 2.30 -3.12 1.81
N GLU A 38 1.36 -3.86 1.23
CA GLU A 38 1.46 -5.32 1.11
C GLU A 38 1.14 -5.73 -0.31
N LYS A 39 -0.07 -5.38 -0.76
CA LYS A 39 -0.55 -5.59 -2.12
C LYS A 39 -0.89 -4.26 -2.75
N LEU A 40 -0.56 -4.07 -4.02
CA LEU A 40 -0.95 -2.87 -4.74
C LEU A 40 -2.48 -2.85 -4.87
N CYS A 41 -3.14 -1.96 -4.12
CA CYS A 41 -4.59 -1.86 -4.11
C CYS A 41 -5.04 -0.42 -4.32
N TYR A 42 -6.26 -0.24 -4.83
CA TYR A 42 -6.91 1.05 -4.91
C TYR A 42 -8.32 1.04 -4.30
N SER A 43 -8.81 2.21 -3.92
CA SER A 43 -10.21 2.45 -3.59
C SER A 43 -10.65 3.79 -4.17
N ILE A 44 -11.94 3.92 -4.47
CA ILE A 44 -12.53 5.15 -5.03
C ILE A 44 -13.76 5.55 -4.22
N THR A 45 -13.80 6.83 -3.87
CA THR A 45 -15.00 7.47 -3.31
C THR A 45 -15.49 8.58 -4.21
N PHE A 46 -16.81 8.76 -4.25
CA PHE A 46 -17.49 9.91 -4.84
C PHE A 46 -18.39 10.56 -3.78
N ASN A 47 -18.20 11.84 -3.48
CA ASN A 47 -18.91 12.57 -2.42
C ASN A 47 -18.94 11.78 -1.10
N ASN A 48 -17.76 11.29 -0.68
CA ASN A 48 -17.55 10.46 0.52
C ASN A 48 -18.27 9.10 0.53
N ARG A 49 -18.85 8.67 -0.60
CA ARG A 49 -19.45 7.34 -0.75
C ARG A 49 -18.50 6.43 -1.51
N THR A 50 -18.22 5.25 -0.98
CA THR A 50 -17.42 4.24 -1.68
C THR A 50 -18.14 3.80 -2.95
N ILE A 51 -17.50 4.01 -4.10
CA ILE A 51 -17.97 3.50 -5.39
C ILE A 51 -17.13 2.33 -5.89
N ALA A 52 -15.88 2.24 -5.43
CA ALA A 52 -15.03 1.06 -5.57
C ALA A 52 -14.33 0.81 -4.23
N GLY A 53 -14.56 -0.37 -3.65
CA GLY A 53 -13.89 -0.82 -2.44
C GLY A 53 -12.41 -1.13 -2.70
N ASN A 54 -11.73 -1.64 -1.67
CA ASN A 54 -10.33 -2.05 -1.79
C ASN A 54 -10.17 -3.13 -2.86
N SER A 55 -9.59 -2.76 -4.00
CA SER A 55 -9.50 -3.57 -5.22
C SER A 55 -8.04 -3.73 -5.61
N ARG A 56 -7.63 -4.95 -5.93
CA ARG A 56 -6.23 -5.25 -6.28
C ARG A 56 -5.89 -4.72 -7.68
N LEU A 57 -4.66 -4.23 -7.82
CA LEU A 57 -4.00 -3.94 -9.08
C LEU A 57 -2.83 -4.90 -9.22
N GLY A 58 -2.65 -5.42 -10.43
CA GLY A 58 -1.59 -6.36 -10.69
C GLY A 58 -1.64 -6.82 -12.14
N PHE A 59 -0.64 -7.61 -12.48
CA PHE A 59 -0.55 -8.33 -13.74
C PHE A 59 0.25 -9.60 -13.49
N GLU A 60 0.16 -10.52 -14.44
CA GLU A 60 0.92 -11.75 -14.45
C GLU A 60 1.70 -11.83 -15.76
N PHE A 61 2.99 -12.17 -15.64
CA PHE A 61 3.81 -12.51 -16.79
C PHE A 61 4.00 -14.01 -16.85
N LYS A 62 4.22 -14.53 -18.05
CA LYS A 62 4.54 -15.94 -18.23
C LYS A 62 5.88 -16.24 -17.53
N ASP A 63 5.91 -17.32 -16.76
CA ASP A 63 7.11 -17.85 -16.09
C ASP A 63 7.69 -16.91 -14.99
N GLU A 64 6.87 -16.00 -14.44
CA GLU A 64 7.23 -15.09 -13.34
C GLU A 64 6.19 -15.17 -12.21
N GLU A 65 6.60 -14.80 -10.99
CA GLU A 65 5.66 -14.68 -9.87
C GLU A 65 4.65 -13.54 -10.14
N PRO A 66 3.34 -13.75 -9.89
CA PRO A 66 2.34 -12.71 -10.10
C PRO A 66 2.60 -11.48 -9.23
N MET A 67 2.33 -10.29 -9.78
CA MET A 67 2.29 -9.06 -9.02
C MET A 67 0.97 -9.02 -8.22
N GLU A 68 0.93 -9.78 -7.12
CA GLU A 68 -0.26 -10.09 -6.30
C GLU A 68 -0.35 -9.28 -5.00
#